data_AF-A0A6U5JM18-F1
#
_entry.id   AF-A0A6U5JM18-F1
#
_cell.length_a   1.000
_cell.length_b   1.000
_cell.length_c   1.000
_cell.angle_alpha   90.00
_cell.angle_beta   90.00
_cell.angle_gamma   90.00
#
_symmetry.space_group_name_H-M   'P 1'
#
loop_
_entity.id
_entity.type
_entity.pdbx_description
1 polymer ?
#
loop_
_entity_poly.entity_id
_entity_poly.type
_entity_poly.pdbx_seq_one_letter_code
_entity_poly.pdbx_strand_id
1 'polypeptide(L)'
;MSKRTVSVLFRELIALLFGVFELGYAIKVNNDNIHDLVYNATYLQNSSRVSDNSVNYLNTSLVTNMSEVFAFLKYFNQNLDMWDTSRTTDMSSMFSHASQFNGEIGTWDTSQVLTMSKMLASAVRFDSEISYWDTSKVIDMSSLFSYCYSFNRDIGQWDVGRVKDMGEMFGSAYNFNQNLSVWDVSSVEDMSSLFRYASGFNSDLNSWNTSMVTDMNGLFFHAKKFNGDISSWNTSKVVSMARMFTNAESFNVDLSHWDVSRVNNFQDIFNDTLSFNRQMCWDIEEYAMGKNGLLIDSGGKIFCGRTRVVEANMYAYMFAVAGVLGGISFALIILQVVKQNGLTKNGLTKNVKFDPFDMPEISIDVKRKILQKIFRPKIFSRSLVLNNKMKHGLAISPDDMDCEFLATNSNFKCIVCLQPCRYGEKVLCSNVCSHIFHYDCIIDWLVQNNTCPVCPCSMYTDDQIFQGVMLHFPELLQNNQDIIPL
;
A
#
# COMPACT_ATOMS: atom_id res chain seq x y z
N MET A 1 -1.25 -53.90 -19.25
CA MET A 1 0.03 -53.55 -19.94
C MET A 1 0.80 -52.57 -19.06
N SER A 2 2.14 -52.63 -19.03
CA SER A 2 2.92 -51.64 -18.28
C SER A 2 2.73 -50.24 -18.88
N LYS A 3 2.84 -49.15 -18.09
CA LYS A 3 2.75 -47.76 -18.60
C LYS A 3 3.72 -47.49 -19.76
N ARG A 4 4.89 -48.14 -19.77
CA ARG A 4 5.85 -48.12 -20.89
C ARG A 4 5.31 -48.77 -22.16
N THR A 5 4.62 -49.91 -22.02
CA THR A 5 4.05 -50.64 -23.16
C THR A 5 2.90 -49.87 -23.81
N VAL A 6 2.07 -49.17 -23.03
CA VAL A 6 1.01 -48.29 -23.56
C VAL A 6 1.62 -47.10 -24.33
N SER A 7 2.68 -46.50 -23.81
CA SER A 7 3.36 -45.35 -24.45
C SER A 7 4.09 -45.73 -25.75
N VAL A 8 4.71 -46.91 -25.82
CA VAL A 8 5.34 -47.41 -27.05
C VAL A 8 4.29 -47.74 -28.11
N LEU A 9 3.19 -48.39 -27.72
CA LEU A 9 2.07 -48.64 -28.63
C LEU A 9 1.39 -47.34 -29.08
N PHE A 10 1.29 -46.33 -28.20
CA PHE A 10 0.79 -45.00 -28.59
C PHE A 10 1.75 -44.31 -29.55
N ARG A 11 3.08 -44.41 -29.35
CA ARG A 11 4.11 -43.94 -30.29
C ARG A 11 4.05 -44.64 -31.65
N GLU A 12 3.85 -45.95 -31.67
CA GLU A 12 3.72 -46.71 -32.93
C GLU A 12 2.38 -46.42 -33.60
N LEU A 13 1.30 -46.22 -32.84
CA LEU A 13 -0.01 -45.82 -33.37
C LEU A 13 0.04 -44.39 -33.93
N ILE A 14 0.71 -43.47 -33.25
CA ILE A 14 1.01 -42.10 -33.71
C ILE A 14 1.92 -42.18 -34.93
N ALA A 15 3.03 -42.89 -34.91
CA ALA A 15 3.92 -43.03 -36.07
C ALA A 15 3.23 -43.73 -37.27
N LEU A 16 2.28 -44.64 -37.05
CA LEU A 16 1.43 -45.23 -38.09
C LEU A 16 0.32 -44.28 -38.54
N LEU A 17 -0.22 -43.44 -37.66
CA LEU A 17 -1.18 -42.38 -38.01
C LEU A 17 -0.51 -41.17 -38.69
N PHE A 18 0.77 -40.90 -38.42
CA PHE A 18 1.51 -39.76 -38.97
C PHE A 18 2.44 -40.15 -40.13
N GLY A 19 2.89 -41.41 -40.19
CA GLY A 19 3.71 -41.95 -41.29
C GLY A 19 2.91 -42.47 -42.49
N VAL A 20 1.57 -42.57 -42.37
CA VAL A 20 0.67 -43.04 -43.44
C VAL A 20 -0.22 -41.90 -44.00
N PHE A 21 -0.23 -40.72 -43.38
CA PHE A 21 -1.11 -39.63 -43.76
C PHE A 21 -0.39 -38.52 -44.56
N GLU A 22 0.00 -38.84 -45.79
CA GLU A 22 0.00 -37.87 -46.90
C GLU A 22 -1.43 -37.57 -47.41
N LEU A 23 -2.46 -37.94 -46.64
CA LEU A 23 -3.88 -37.76 -47.00
C LEU A 23 -4.64 -37.01 -45.90
N GLY A 24 -4.49 -35.69 -45.82
CA GLY A 24 -5.60 -34.74 -45.54
C GLY A 24 -6.52 -34.86 -44.31
N TYR A 25 -6.29 -35.72 -43.32
CA TYR A 25 -7.11 -35.80 -42.11
C TYR A 25 -6.35 -35.30 -40.88
N ALA A 26 -6.34 -33.99 -40.68
CA ALA A 26 -5.89 -33.42 -39.41
C ALA A 26 -6.81 -33.88 -38.27
N ILE A 27 -6.23 -34.22 -37.11
CA ILE A 27 -6.99 -34.68 -35.95
C ILE A 27 -7.92 -33.54 -35.52
N LYS A 28 -9.23 -33.81 -35.54
CA LYS A 28 -10.25 -32.81 -35.18
C LYS A 28 -10.16 -32.51 -33.68
N VAL A 29 -9.78 -31.28 -33.35
CA VAL A 29 -9.67 -30.80 -31.97
C VAL A 29 -10.84 -29.87 -31.66
N ASN A 30 -11.41 -30.01 -30.48
CA ASN A 30 -12.42 -29.14 -29.91
C ASN A 30 -12.12 -28.88 -28.43
N ASN A 31 -12.95 -28.09 -27.75
CA ASN A 31 -12.74 -27.76 -26.34
C ASN A 31 -12.74 -29.01 -25.43
N ASP A 32 -13.43 -30.10 -25.81
CA ASP A 32 -13.56 -31.30 -24.98
C ASP A 32 -12.28 -32.15 -24.96
N ASN A 33 -11.45 -32.07 -26.01
CA ASN A 33 -10.34 -32.99 -26.21
C ASN A 33 -8.96 -32.32 -26.35
N ILE A 34 -8.89 -30.99 -26.48
CA ILE A 34 -7.62 -30.28 -26.72
C ILE A 34 -6.59 -30.55 -25.63
N HIS A 35 -6.97 -30.50 -24.36
CA HIS A 35 -6.04 -30.74 -23.24
C HIS A 35 -5.48 -32.15 -23.26
N ASP A 36 -6.32 -33.18 -23.45
CA ASP A 36 -5.87 -34.56 -23.50
C ASP A 36 -4.95 -34.82 -24.70
N LEU A 37 -5.29 -34.26 -25.87
CA LEU A 37 -4.48 -34.41 -27.07
C LEU A 37 -3.12 -33.73 -26.94
N VAL A 38 -3.09 -32.48 -26.44
CA VAL A 38 -1.86 -31.74 -26.21
C VAL A 38 -1.03 -32.38 -25.09
N TYR A 39 -1.66 -32.82 -24.00
CA TYR A 39 -0.97 -33.52 -22.92
C TYR A 39 -0.28 -34.79 -23.46
N ASN A 40 -1.00 -35.61 -24.23
CA ASN A 40 -0.43 -36.81 -24.83
C ASN A 40 0.68 -36.52 -25.83
N ALA A 41 0.55 -35.45 -26.63
CA ALA A 41 1.57 -35.01 -27.58
C ALA A 41 2.83 -34.46 -26.90
N THR A 42 2.69 -33.81 -25.74
CA THR A 42 3.78 -33.14 -25.01
C THR A 42 4.33 -33.96 -23.83
N TYR A 43 3.68 -35.08 -23.47
CA TYR A 43 4.01 -35.92 -22.30
C TYR A 43 5.48 -36.33 -22.24
N LEU A 44 6.10 -36.61 -23.40
CA LEU A 44 7.50 -37.04 -23.48
C LEU A 44 8.51 -35.88 -23.41
N GLN A 45 8.09 -34.64 -23.65
CA GLN A 45 8.97 -33.46 -23.65
C GLN A 45 9.32 -32.97 -22.25
N ASN A 46 8.45 -33.26 -21.27
CA ASN A 46 8.81 -33.11 -19.85
C ASN A 46 9.90 -34.08 -19.40
N SER A 47 10.22 -35.10 -20.20
CA SER A 47 11.23 -36.14 -19.86
C SER A 47 12.47 -36.17 -20.76
N SER A 48 12.42 -35.57 -21.96
CA SER A 48 13.52 -35.67 -22.93
C SER A 48 13.46 -34.51 -23.94
N ARG A 49 14.61 -33.90 -24.23
CA ARG A 49 14.83 -32.82 -25.23
C ARG A 49 14.55 -33.32 -26.67
N VAL A 50 13.34 -33.79 -26.95
CA VAL A 50 12.96 -34.33 -28.25
C VAL A 50 12.16 -33.28 -29.01
N SER A 51 12.70 -32.87 -30.16
CA SER A 51 12.11 -31.98 -31.16
C SER A 51 11.02 -32.70 -31.96
N ASP A 52 9.96 -33.15 -31.29
CA ASP A 52 8.78 -33.67 -31.97
C ASP A 52 7.71 -32.57 -32.02
N ASN A 53 7.45 -32.04 -33.22
CA ASN A 53 6.43 -31.01 -33.48
C ASN A 53 5.02 -31.60 -33.66
N SER A 54 4.70 -32.68 -32.93
CA SER A 54 3.46 -33.43 -33.07
C SER A 54 2.19 -32.60 -32.82
N VAL A 55 2.30 -31.49 -32.07
CA VAL A 55 1.16 -30.58 -31.79
C VAL A 55 0.73 -29.76 -33.01
N ASN A 56 1.55 -29.61 -34.05
CA ASN A 56 1.18 -28.84 -35.25
C ASN A 56 0.23 -29.58 -36.20
N TYR A 57 0.03 -30.87 -35.99
CA TYR A 57 -0.93 -31.65 -36.78
C TYR A 57 -2.35 -31.66 -36.19
N LEU A 58 -2.55 -30.96 -35.08
CA LEU A 58 -3.85 -30.79 -34.44
C LEU A 58 -4.64 -29.69 -35.17
N ASN A 59 -5.83 -30.01 -35.70
CA ASN A 59 -6.70 -29.00 -36.28
C ASN A 59 -7.54 -28.34 -35.20
N THR A 60 -7.17 -27.11 -34.86
CA THR A 60 -7.78 -26.31 -33.79
C THR A 60 -8.90 -25.38 -34.25
N SER A 61 -9.33 -25.44 -35.51
CA SER A 61 -10.36 -24.55 -36.11
C SER A 61 -11.73 -24.55 -35.43
N LEU A 62 -11.98 -25.50 -34.51
CA LEU A 62 -13.22 -25.60 -33.73
C LEU A 62 -13.05 -25.26 -32.24
N VAL A 63 -11.83 -24.94 -31.82
CA VAL A 63 -11.50 -24.64 -30.44
C VAL A 63 -11.84 -23.17 -30.20
N THR A 64 -12.68 -22.92 -29.19
CA THR A 64 -13.03 -21.56 -28.76
C THR A 64 -12.38 -21.22 -27.41
N ASN A 65 -11.96 -22.23 -26.65
CA ASN A 65 -11.28 -22.07 -25.39
C ASN A 65 -9.92 -22.80 -25.47
N MET A 66 -8.85 -22.02 -25.44
CA MET A 66 -7.46 -22.49 -25.39
C MET A 66 -6.82 -22.21 -24.02
N SER A 67 -7.63 -21.99 -22.99
CA SER A 67 -7.13 -21.70 -21.67
C SER A 67 -6.25 -22.86 -21.18
N GLU A 68 -5.13 -22.54 -20.55
CA GLU A 68 -4.19 -23.49 -19.93
C GLU A 68 -3.62 -24.64 -20.81
N VAL A 69 -3.84 -24.63 -22.13
CA VAL A 69 -3.49 -25.77 -23.02
C VAL A 69 -2.01 -26.18 -22.94
N PHE A 70 -1.09 -25.23 -22.77
CA PHE A 70 0.34 -25.44 -22.60
C PHE A 70 0.86 -25.00 -21.23
N ALA A 71 -0.03 -24.79 -20.26
CA ALA A 71 0.36 -24.34 -18.93
C ALA A 71 1.29 -25.35 -18.25
N PHE A 72 2.26 -24.84 -17.50
CA PHE A 72 3.27 -25.58 -16.75
C PHE A 72 4.21 -26.47 -17.58
N LEU A 73 4.13 -26.43 -18.92
CA LEU A 73 5.08 -27.11 -19.79
C LEU A 73 6.40 -26.33 -19.86
N LYS A 74 7.20 -26.44 -18.79
CA LYS A 74 8.39 -25.63 -18.53
C LYS A 74 9.35 -25.51 -19.72
N TYR A 75 9.53 -26.59 -20.48
CA TYR A 75 10.47 -26.70 -21.61
C TYR A 75 9.82 -26.57 -22.99
N PHE A 76 8.52 -26.32 -23.06
CA PHE A 76 7.80 -26.19 -24.32
C PHE A 76 8.26 -24.93 -25.07
N ASN A 77 8.66 -25.09 -26.34
CA ASN A 77 9.10 -24.01 -27.22
C ASN A 77 8.97 -24.41 -28.70
N GLN A 78 7.86 -25.06 -29.06
CA GLN A 78 7.65 -25.50 -30.43
C GLN A 78 7.01 -24.37 -31.27
N ASN A 79 7.16 -24.48 -32.60
CA ASN A 79 6.43 -23.64 -33.55
C ASN A 79 4.94 -24.02 -33.49
N LEU A 80 4.04 -23.03 -33.56
CA LEU A 80 2.58 -23.18 -33.54
C LEU A 80 1.89 -22.40 -34.68
N ASP A 81 2.60 -22.13 -35.77
CA ASP A 81 2.13 -21.41 -36.96
C ASP A 81 0.93 -22.07 -37.67
N MET A 82 0.80 -23.39 -37.55
CA MET A 82 -0.29 -24.18 -38.16
C MET A 82 -1.59 -24.18 -37.35
N TRP A 83 -1.59 -23.58 -36.15
CA TRP A 83 -2.79 -23.52 -35.31
C TRP A 83 -3.77 -22.46 -35.83
N ASP A 84 -5.00 -22.88 -36.06
CA ASP A 84 -6.12 -21.97 -36.35
C ASP A 84 -6.73 -21.48 -35.04
N THR A 85 -6.60 -20.18 -34.80
CA THR A 85 -7.10 -19.47 -33.61
C THR A 85 -8.30 -18.56 -33.91
N SER A 86 -8.82 -18.57 -35.15
CA SER A 86 -9.85 -17.64 -35.62
C SER A 86 -11.20 -17.73 -34.87
N ARG A 87 -11.43 -18.81 -34.11
CA ARG A 87 -12.61 -19.00 -33.27
C ARG A 87 -12.33 -18.89 -31.77
N THR A 88 -11.08 -18.71 -31.39
CA THR A 88 -10.68 -18.67 -29.98
C THR A 88 -11.17 -17.39 -29.33
N THR A 89 -11.95 -17.52 -28.27
CA THR A 89 -12.45 -16.42 -27.45
C THR A 89 -11.72 -16.30 -26.11
N ASP A 90 -11.08 -17.38 -25.65
CA ASP A 90 -10.38 -17.46 -24.36
C ASP A 90 -9.00 -18.07 -24.55
N MET A 91 -7.95 -17.29 -24.26
CA MET A 91 -6.55 -17.70 -24.27
C MET A 91 -5.92 -17.65 -22.87
N SER A 92 -6.74 -17.58 -21.82
CA SER A 92 -6.27 -17.35 -20.46
C SER A 92 -5.28 -18.43 -20.01
N SER A 93 -4.16 -18.02 -19.42
CA SER A 93 -3.11 -18.92 -18.90
C SER A 93 -2.54 -19.94 -19.90
N MET A 94 -2.76 -19.80 -21.22
CA MET A 94 -2.40 -20.81 -22.23
C MET A 94 -0.95 -21.28 -22.14
N PHE A 95 0.01 -20.38 -21.90
CA PHE A 95 1.44 -20.65 -21.72
C PHE A 95 1.94 -20.32 -20.31
N SER A 96 1.04 -20.25 -19.32
CA SER A 96 1.42 -19.90 -17.97
C SER A 96 2.50 -20.86 -17.45
N HIS A 97 3.59 -20.35 -16.89
CA HIS A 97 4.75 -21.11 -16.40
C HIS A 97 5.51 -21.93 -17.47
N ALA A 98 5.25 -21.74 -18.76
CA ALA A 98 6.05 -22.30 -19.86
C ALA A 98 7.36 -21.50 -20.02
N SER A 99 8.27 -21.60 -19.04
CA SER A 99 9.43 -20.69 -18.92
C SER A 99 10.41 -20.65 -20.11
N GLN A 100 10.45 -21.69 -20.94
CA GLN A 100 11.29 -21.72 -22.14
C GLN A 100 10.57 -21.24 -23.40
N PHE A 101 9.27 -20.95 -23.31
CA PHE A 101 8.46 -20.61 -24.46
C PHE A 101 8.84 -19.23 -25.03
N ASN A 102 9.12 -19.23 -26.33
CA ASN A 102 9.41 -18.11 -27.20
C ASN A 102 9.04 -18.51 -28.65
N GLY A 103 7.93 -19.23 -28.80
CA GLY A 103 7.44 -19.69 -30.10
C GLY A 103 6.90 -18.54 -30.95
N GLU A 104 6.82 -18.74 -32.27
CA GLU A 104 6.23 -17.78 -33.20
C GLU A 104 4.70 -17.89 -33.15
N ILE A 105 4.05 -16.89 -32.54
CA ILE A 105 2.59 -16.81 -32.39
C ILE A 105 2.00 -15.50 -32.95
N GLY A 106 2.81 -14.70 -33.64
CA GLY A 106 2.38 -13.42 -34.22
C GLY A 106 1.40 -13.55 -35.39
N THR A 107 1.29 -14.74 -36.00
CA THR A 107 0.37 -15.03 -37.12
C THR A 107 -1.03 -15.43 -36.69
N TRP A 108 -1.25 -15.59 -35.38
CA TRP A 108 -2.55 -16.00 -34.84
C TRP A 108 -3.62 -14.93 -35.04
N ASP A 109 -4.82 -15.36 -35.39
CA ASP A 109 -6.00 -14.50 -35.44
C ASP A 109 -6.57 -14.34 -34.03
N THR A 110 -6.34 -13.17 -33.43
CA THR A 110 -6.86 -12.84 -32.10
C THR A 110 -8.15 -12.01 -32.13
N SER A 111 -8.75 -11.80 -33.30
CA SER A 111 -9.89 -10.88 -33.49
C SER A 111 -11.17 -11.29 -32.77
N GLN A 112 -11.26 -12.52 -32.27
CA GLN A 112 -12.38 -13.02 -31.46
C GLN A 112 -12.05 -13.14 -29.97
N VAL A 113 -10.80 -12.91 -29.56
CA VAL A 113 -10.35 -13.12 -28.19
C VAL A 113 -10.96 -12.07 -27.27
N LEU A 114 -11.57 -12.54 -26.18
CA LEU A 114 -12.20 -11.72 -25.14
C LEU A 114 -11.31 -11.62 -23.89
N THR A 115 -10.49 -12.64 -23.62
CA THR A 115 -9.55 -12.64 -22.49
C THR A 115 -8.22 -13.29 -22.87
N MET A 116 -7.13 -12.64 -22.47
CA MET A 116 -5.76 -13.14 -22.56
C MET A 116 -5.10 -13.17 -21.16
N SER A 117 -5.90 -13.15 -20.09
CA SER A 117 -5.34 -13.05 -18.74
C SER A 117 -4.35 -14.17 -18.45
N LYS A 118 -3.19 -13.80 -17.93
CA LYS A 118 -2.08 -14.71 -17.60
C LYS A 118 -1.57 -15.56 -18.78
N MET A 119 -1.96 -15.29 -20.03
CA MET A 119 -1.65 -16.16 -21.18
C MET A 119 -0.16 -16.47 -21.28
N LEU A 120 0.72 -15.50 -21.02
CA LEU A 120 2.17 -15.66 -21.04
C LEU A 120 2.81 -15.52 -19.66
N ALA A 121 2.03 -15.52 -18.58
CA ALA A 121 2.55 -15.33 -17.22
C ALA A 121 3.64 -16.38 -16.90
N SER A 122 4.80 -15.94 -16.45
CA SER A 122 5.99 -16.77 -16.18
C SER A 122 6.57 -17.49 -17.41
N ALA A 123 6.26 -17.06 -18.63
CA ALA A 123 7.02 -17.39 -19.85
C ALA A 123 8.30 -16.54 -19.89
N VAL A 124 9.25 -16.87 -19.01
CA VAL A 124 10.44 -16.06 -18.70
C VAL A 124 11.23 -15.60 -19.94
N ARG A 125 11.32 -16.44 -20.97
CA ARG A 125 12.09 -16.19 -22.19
C ARG A 125 11.29 -15.55 -23.33
N PHE A 126 10.00 -15.33 -23.14
CA PHE A 126 9.13 -14.85 -24.21
C PHE A 126 9.47 -13.42 -24.61
N ASP A 127 9.71 -13.22 -25.90
CA ASP A 127 10.00 -11.95 -26.58
C ASP A 127 9.69 -12.09 -28.10
N SER A 128 8.70 -12.91 -28.47
CA SER A 128 8.32 -13.13 -29.88
C SER A 128 7.46 -12.00 -30.43
N GLU A 129 7.47 -11.80 -31.75
CA GLU A 129 6.67 -10.80 -32.45
C GLU A 129 5.16 -11.06 -32.28
N ILE A 130 4.43 -10.05 -31.79
CA ILE A 130 2.98 -10.07 -31.50
C ILE A 130 2.30 -8.72 -31.79
N SER A 131 3.00 -7.78 -32.44
CA SER A 131 2.45 -6.45 -32.76
C SER A 131 1.22 -6.51 -33.69
N TYR A 132 1.04 -7.61 -34.43
CA TYR A 132 -0.06 -7.82 -35.38
C TYR A 132 -1.36 -8.35 -34.75
N TRP A 133 -1.37 -8.67 -33.46
CA TRP A 133 -2.58 -9.13 -32.80
C TRP A 133 -3.68 -8.06 -32.81
N ASP A 134 -4.88 -8.45 -33.21
CA ASP A 134 -6.10 -7.67 -33.00
C ASP A 134 -6.58 -7.86 -31.56
N THR A 135 -6.41 -6.83 -30.73
CA THR A 135 -6.82 -6.81 -29.32
C THR A 135 -8.14 -6.05 -29.09
N SER A 136 -8.81 -5.58 -30.15
CA SER A 136 -9.96 -4.66 -30.06
C SER A 136 -11.19 -5.21 -29.35
N LYS A 137 -11.25 -6.54 -29.11
CA LYS A 137 -12.31 -7.21 -28.34
C LYS A 137 -11.88 -7.66 -26.95
N VAL A 138 -10.60 -7.57 -26.61
CA VAL A 138 -10.09 -8.06 -25.34
C VAL A 138 -10.59 -7.17 -24.21
N ILE A 139 -11.11 -7.81 -23.16
CA ILE A 139 -11.67 -7.17 -21.97
C ILE A 139 -10.71 -7.31 -20.78
N ASP A 140 -9.95 -8.40 -20.72
CA ASP A 140 -9.08 -8.76 -19.61
C ASP A 140 -7.67 -9.13 -20.12
N MET A 141 -6.69 -8.33 -19.72
CA MET A 141 -5.25 -8.51 -19.97
C MET A 141 -4.47 -8.72 -18.67
N SER A 142 -5.16 -8.99 -17.55
CA SER A 142 -4.53 -9.14 -16.24
C SER A 142 -3.39 -10.14 -16.29
N SER A 143 -2.23 -9.76 -15.77
CA SER A 143 -1.02 -10.58 -15.67
C SER A 143 -0.51 -11.18 -16.99
N LEU A 144 -0.92 -10.66 -18.17
CA LEU A 144 -0.58 -11.24 -19.47
C LEU A 144 0.92 -11.56 -19.61
N PHE A 145 1.80 -10.62 -19.23
CA PHE A 145 3.25 -10.75 -19.26
C PHE A 145 3.89 -10.76 -17.86
N SER A 146 3.12 -11.10 -16.82
CA SER A 146 3.69 -11.16 -15.47
C SER A 146 4.84 -12.18 -15.43
N TYR A 147 6.00 -11.83 -14.88
CA TYR A 147 7.24 -12.60 -14.85
C TYR A 147 7.86 -12.95 -16.22
N CYS A 148 7.49 -12.26 -17.30
CA CYS A 148 8.20 -12.33 -18.60
C CYS A 148 9.47 -11.47 -18.59
N TYR A 149 10.55 -11.98 -17.99
CA TYR A 149 11.77 -11.20 -17.78
C TYR A 149 12.42 -10.68 -19.07
N SER A 150 12.33 -11.44 -20.16
CA SER A 150 12.91 -11.09 -21.46
C SER A 150 12.04 -10.16 -22.31
N PHE A 151 10.75 -10.01 -21.99
CA PHE A 151 9.80 -9.36 -22.88
C PHE A 151 10.06 -7.86 -23.02
N ASN A 152 10.24 -7.39 -24.25
CA ASN A 152 10.37 -5.98 -24.59
C ASN A 152 9.93 -5.69 -26.04
N ARG A 153 8.90 -6.39 -26.54
CA ARG A 153 8.39 -6.21 -27.91
C ARG A 153 7.42 -5.04 -28.00
N ASP A 154 7.48 -4.33 -29.13
CA ASP A 154 6.58 -3.22 -29.41
C ASP A 154 5.14 -3.72 -29.53
N ILE A 155 4.29 -3.19 -28.64
CA ILE A 155 2.85 -3.44 -28.55
C ILE A 155 2.07 -2.11 -28.55
N GLY A 156 2.72 -1.01 -28.97
CA GLY A 156 2.09 0.31 -29.01
C GLY A 156 0.88 0.37 -29.95
N GLN A 157 0.81 -0.51 -30.95
CA GLN A 157 -0.31 -0.54 -31.92
C GLN A 157 -1.53 -1.34 -31.44
N TRP A 158 -1.49 -1.96 -30.25
CA TRP A 158 -2.63 -2.68 -29.72
C TRP A 158 -3.80 -1.74 -29.38
N ASP A 159 -5.01 -2.15 -29.77
CA ASP A 159 -6.25 -1.51 -29.34
C ASP A 159 -6.65 -2.05 -27.97
N VAL A 160 -6.47 -1.23 -26.93
CA VAL A 160 -6.82 -1.57 -25.53
C VAL A 160 -8.08 -0.84 -25.06
N GLY A 161 -8.83 -0.19 -25.96
CA GLY A 161 -9.96 0.69 -25.61
C GLY A 161 -11.14 -0.01 -24.93
N ARG A 162 -11.20 -1.34 -24.96
CA ARG A 162 -12.21 -2.17 -24.26
C ARG A 162 -11.70 -2.88 -23.02
N VAL A 163 -10.40 -2.82 -22.75
CA VAL A 163 -9.80 -3.51 -21.61
C VAL A 163 -10.25 -2.85 -20.32
N LYS A 164 -10.73 -3.66 -19.39
CA LYS A 164 -11.17 -3.26 -18.04
C LYS A 164 -10.11 -3.57 -16.99
N ASP A 165 -9.40 -4.68 -17.15
CA ASP A 165 -8.42 -5.18 -16.18
C ASP A 165 -7.03 -5.31 -16.84
N MET A 166 -6.08 -4.54 -16.32
CA MET A 166 -4.65 -4.60 -16.67
C MET A 166 -3.78 -4.98 -15.45
N GLY A 167 -4.40 -5.48 -14.37
CA GLY A 167 -3.73 -5.80 -13.12
C GLY A 167 -2.53 -6.72 -13.33
N GLU A 168 -1.36 -6.30 -12.87
CA GLU A 168 -0.09 -7.02 -12.97
C GLU A 168 0.36 -7.39 -14.40
N MET A 169 -0.19 -6.77 -15.46
CA MET A 169 0.08 -7.16 -16.85
C MET A 169 1.59 -7.21 -17.18
N PHE A 170 2.40 -6.27 -16.67
CA PHE A 170 3.87 -6.27 -16.81
C PHE A 170 4.60 -6.48 -15.48
N GLY A 171 3.92 -7.08 -14.49
CA GLY A 171 4.51 -7.37 -13.18
C GLY A 171 5.77 -8.23 -13.33
N SER A 172 6.91 -7.77 -12.84
CA SER A 172 8.23 -8.40 -12.94
C SER A 172 8.76 -8.54 -14.38
N ALA A 173 8.21 -7.85 -15.38
CA ALA A 173 8.77 -7.79 -16.73
C ALA A 173 9.99 -6.84 -16.76
N TYR A 174 11.14 -7.30 -16.24
CA TYR A 174 12.29 -6.45 -15.94
C TYR A 174 12.81 -5.60 -17.09
N ASN A 175 12.79 -6.13 -18.32
CA ASN A 175 13.33 -5.47 -19.51
C ASN A 175 12.30 -4.62 -20.26
N PHE A 176 11.03 -4.66 -19.87
CA PHE A 176 9.97 -3.99 -20.60
C PHE A 176 10.08 -2.46 -20.48
N ASN A 177 10.19 -1.79 -21.62
CA ASN A 177 10.25 -0.33 -21.70
C ASN A 177 9.80 0.18 -23.09
N GLN A 178 8.62 -0.26 -23.53
CA GLN A 178 8.05 0.13 -24.82
C GLN A 178 7.12 1.35 -24.69
N ASN A 179 6.96 2.08 -25.78
CA ASN A 179 6.11 3.27 -25.81
C ASN A 179 4.63 2.89 -25.80
N LEU A 180 3.92 3.28 -24.73
CA LEU A 180 2.49 3.05 -24.54
C LEU A 180 1.63 4.32 -24.60
N SER A 181 2.22 5.44 -25.03
CA SER A 181 1.55 6.76 -25.02
C SER A 181 0.31 6.84 -25.92
N VAL A 182 0.16 5.93 -26.89
CA VAL A 182 -0.99 5.92 -27.82
C VAL A 182 -2.14 5.03 -27.33
N TRP A 183 -1.97 4.31 -26.22
CA TRP A 183 -3.03 3.46 -25.67
C TRP A 183 -4.19 4.28 -25.10
N ASP A 184 -5.41 3.93 -25.50
CA ASP A 184 -6.64 4.45 -24.89
C ASP A 184 -7.02 3.59 -23.68
N VAL A 185 -6.62 4.02 -22.49
CA VAL A 185 -6.92 3.34 -21.22
C VAL A 185 -8.21 3.85 -20.54
N SER A 186 -9.06 4.59 -21.26
CA SER A 186 -10.24 5.25 -20.66
C SER A 186 -11.31 4.28 -20.11
N SER A 187 -11.27 3.01 -20.52
CA SER A 187 -12.15 1.94 -20.01
C SER A 187 -11.55 1.14 -18.86
N VAL A 188 -10.28 1.33 -18.52
CA VAL A 188 -9.57 0.53 -17.52
C VAL A 188 -10.05 0.89 -16.11
N GLU A 189 -10.42 -0.13 -15.34
CA GLU A 189 -10.92 -0.03 -13.97
C GLU A 189 -9.85 -0.47 -12.94
N ASP A 190 -8.99 -1.43 -13.29
CA ASP A 190 -7.90 -1.97 -12.46
C ASP A 190 -6.52 -1.83 -13.14
N MET A 191 -5.61 -1.10 -12.51
CA MET A 191 -4.19 -0.97 -12.89
C MET A 191 -3.24 -1.44 -11.77
N SER A 192 -3.75 -2.18 -10.79
CA SER A 192 -2.96 -2.66 -9.66
C SER A 192 -1.74 -3.45 -10.13
N SER A 193 -0.56 -3.12 -9.60
CA SER A 193 0.71 -3.80 -9.89
C SER A 193 1.12 -3.87 -11.36
N LEU A 194 0.52 -3.08 -12.25
CA LEU A 194 0.74 -3.16 -13.71
C LEU A 194 2.24 -3.10 -14.09
N PHE A 195 3.06 -2.28 -13.42
CA PHE A 195 4.51 -2.20 -13.63
C PHE A 195 5.32 -2.62 -12.39
N ARG A 196 4.73 -3.39 -11.48
CA ARG A 196 5.42 -3.91 -10.29
C ARG A 196 6.71 -4.61 -10.69
N TYR A 197 7.86 -4.32 -10.09
CA TYR A 197 9.19 -4.85 -10.41
C TYR A 197 9.66 -4.66 -11.87
N ALA A 198 8.99 -3.87 -12.71
CA ALA A 198 9.45 -3.53 -14.06
C ALA A 198 10.60 -2.50 -13.99
N SER A 199 11.76 -2.92 -13.48
CA SER A 199 12.86 -2.01 -13.11
C SER A 199 13.44 -1.21 -14.28
N GLY A 200 13.27 -1.68 -15.52
CA GLY A 200 13.68 -1.01 -16.75
C GLY A 200 12.68 0.05 -17.26
N PHE A 201 11.45 0.05 -16.77
CA PHE A 201 10.35 0.82 -17.33
C PHE A 201 10.43 2.32 -16.97
N ASN A 202 10.35 3.18 -18.00
CA ASN A 202 10.33 4.64 -17.87
C ASN A 202 9.72 5.31 -19.12
N SER A 203 8.64 4.74 -19.67
CA SER A 203 7.97 5.29 -20.85
C SER A 203 6.97 6.40 -20.47
N ASP A 204 6.64 7.26 -21.44
CA ASP A 204 5.66 8.34 -21.27
C ASP A 204 4.23 7.79 -21.17
N LEU A 205 3.51 8.20 -20.13
CA LEU A 205 2.14 7.81 -19.81
C LEU A 205 1.21 9.02 -19.60
N ASN A 206 1.66 10.23 -19.93
CA ASN A 206 0.93 11.46 -19.63
C ASN A 206 -0.40 11.58 -20.38
N SER A 207 -0.54 10.89 -21.52
CA SER A 207 -1.76 10.87 -22.35
C SER A 207 -2.87 9.96 -21.80
N TRP A 208 -2.58 9.13 -20.79
CA TRP A 208 -3.53 8.15 -20.28
C TRP A 208 -4.71 8.79 -19.55
N ASN A 209 -5.93 8.46 -19.97
CA ASN A 209 -7.14 8.86 -19.27
C ASN A 209 -7.48 7.86 -18.16
N THR A 210 -7.07 8.15 -16.92
CA THR A 210 -7.28 7.27 -15.75
C THR A 210 -8.62 7.48 -15.03
N SER A 211 -9.58 8.21 -15.62
CA SER A 211 -10.80 8.64 -14.90
C SER A 211 -11.74 7.51 -14.47
N MET A 212 -11.57 6.30 -15.00
CA MET A 212 -12.31 5.09 -14.59
C MET A 212 -11.54 4.20 -13.59
N VAL A 213 -10.25 4.45 -13.38
CA VAL A 213 -9.40 3.60 -12.54
C VAL A 213 -9.82 3.72 -11.07
N THR A 214 -9.95 2.58 -10.42
CA THR A 214 -10.32 2.47 -9.00
C THR A 214 -9.22 1.88 -8.12
N ASP A 215 -8.31 1.08 -8.69
CA ASP A 215 -7.18 0.48 -7.99
C ASP A 215 -5.84 0.79 -8.69
N MET A 216 -4.90 1.38 -7.93
CA MET A 216 -3.52 1.65 -8.33
C MET A 216 -2.49 1.04 -7.36
N ASN A 217 -2.90 0.05 -6.56
CA ASN A 217 -2.05 -0.64 -5.59
C ASN A 217 -0.78 -1.18 -6.24
N GLY A 218 0.39 -0.75 -5.76
CA GLY A 218 1.67 -1.25 -6.22
C GLY A 218 1.97 -1.00 -7.69
N LEU A 219 1.25 -0.09 -8.36
CA LEU A 219 1.36 0.16 -9.81
C LEU A 219 2.81 0.34 -10.29
N PHE A 220 3.67 1.03 -9.51
CA PHE A 220 5.10 1.21 -9.77
C PHE A 220 6.00 0.64 -8.66
N PHE A 221 5.52 -0.34 -7.88
CA PHE A 221 6.27 -0.97 -6.79
C PHE A 221 7.60 -1.54 -7.31
N HIS A 222 8.76 -1.07 -6.84
CA HIS A 222 10.11 -1.40 -7.34
C HIS A 222 10.35 -1.11 -8.84
N ALA A 223 9.58 -0.23 -9.48
CA ALA A 223 9.90 0.28 -10.82
C ALA A 223 11.04 1.32 -10.73
N LYS A 224 12.25 0.85 -10.43
CA LYS A 224 13.39 1.68 -9.99
C LYS A 224 13.71 2.89 -10.89
N LYS A 225 13.57 2.76 -12.20
CA LYS A 225 13.87 3.81 -13.19
C LYS A 225 12.69 4.74 -13.50
N PHE A 226 11.48 4.41 -13.05
CA PHE A 226 10.29 5.14 -13.43
C PHE A 226 10.29 6.57 -12.86
N ASN A 227 10.16 7.55 -13.75
CA ASN A 227 10.02 8.97 -13.45
C ASN A 227 9.22 9.68 -14.57
N GLY A 228 8.33 8.95 -15.25
CA GLY A 228 7.45 9.50 -16.29
C GLY A 228 6.43 10.48 -15.69
N ASP A 229 6.07 11.52 -16.45
CA ASP A 229 5.07 12.49 -15.99
C ASP A 229 3.68 11.85 -15.98
N ILE A 230 3.07 11.86 -14.79
CA ILE A 230 1.72 11.36 -14.50
C ILE A 230 0.90 12.40 -13.72
N SER A 231 1.35 13.66 -13.72
CA SER A 231 0.70 14.75 -12.98
C SER A 231 -0.71 15.06 -13.50
N SER A 232 -1.01 14.71 -14.76
CA SER A 232 -2.30 14.90 -15.43
C SER A 232 -3.36 13.84 -15.10
N TRP A 233 -2.97 12.74 -14.45
CA TRP A 233 -3.88 11.62 -14.18
C TRP A 233 -5.04 12.04 -13.28
N ASN A 234 -6.23 11.53 -13.60
CA ASN A 234 -7.42 11.72 -12.79
C ASN A 234 -7.53 10.58 -11.76
N THR A 235 -7.38 10.93 -10.48
CA THR A 235 -7.41 9.98 -9.36
C THR A 235 -8.70 10.02 -8.54
N SER A 236 -9.71 10.80 -8.96
CA SER A 236 -10.94 11.06 -8.19
C SER A 236 -11.80 9.82 -7.91
N LYS A 237 -11.57 8.70 -8.62
CA LYS A 237 -12.23 7.41 -8.38
C LYS A 237 -11.34 6.37 -7.67
N VAL A 238 -10.06 6.66 -7.49
CA VAL A 238 -9.12 5.70 -6.90
C VAL A 238 -9.41 5.53 -5.42
N VAL A 239 -9.54 4.28 -5.00
CA VAL A 239 -9.83 3.88 -3.61
C VAL A 239 -8.58 3.40 -2.90
N SER A 240 -7.64 2.79 -3.63
CA SER A 240 -6.42 2.20 -3.06
C SER A 240 -5.19 2.52 -3.90
N MET A 241 -4.12 2.96 -3.22
CA MET A 241 -2.82 3.31 -3.81
C MET A 241 -1.64 2.74 -3.01
N ALA A 242 -1.89 1.73 -2.18
CA ALA A 242 -0.88 1.18 -1.29
C ALA A 242 0.35 0.74 -2.08
N ARG A 243 1.54 1.09 -1.58
CA ARG A 243 2.84 0.74 -2.17
C ARG A 243 3.06 1.20 -3.61
N MET A 244 2.28 2.17 -4.10
CA MET A 244 2.31 2.57 -5.52
C MET A 244 3.72 2.93 -6.01
N PHE A 245 4.53 3.64 -5.22
CA PHE A 245 5.89 4.03 -5.57
C PHE A 245 6.96 3.44 -4.65
N THR A 246 6.65 2.46 -3.80
CA THR A 246 7.65 1.92 -2.87
C THR A 246 8.86 1.40 -3.66
N ASN A 247 10.07 1.80 -3.28
CA ASN A 247 11.32 1.50 -3.99
C ASN A 247 11.36 1.93 -5.48
N ALA A 248 10.53 2.88 -5.93
CA ALA A 248 10.68 3.55 -7.22
C ALA A 248 11.78 4.62 -7.13
N GLU A 249 13.03 4.18 -7.00
CA GLU A 249 14.19 5.00 -6.59
C GLU A 249 14.35 6.33 -7.34
N SER A 250 13.99 6.39 -8.62
CA SER A 250 14.11 7.58 -9.49
C SER A 250 12.91 8.53 -9.46
N PHE A 251 11.79 8.13 -8.87
CA PHE A 251 10.51 8.85 -8.97
C PHE A 251 10.54 10.18 -8.20
N ASN A 252 10.23 11.29 -8.87
CA ASN A 252 10.22 12.63 -8.27
C ASN A 252 9.26 13.61 -8.99
N VAL A 253 8.08 13.14 -9.37
CA VAL A 253 7.03 13.92 -10.05
C VAL A 253 6.16 14.64 -9.03
N ASP A 254 5.69 15.86 -9.36
CA ASP A 254 4.76 16.61 -8.54
C ASP A 254 3.32 16.11 -8.77
N LEU A 255 2.74 15.48 -7.73
CA LEU A 255 1.39 14.93 -7.73
C LEU A 255 0.43 15.75 -6.85
N SER A 256 0.77 17.02 -6.57
CA SER A 256 0.00 17.85 -5.63
C SER A 256 -1.44 18.16 -6.06
N HIS A 257 -1.74 17.94 -7.34
CA HIS A 257 -3.06 18.19 -7.94
C HIS A 257 -3.96 16.96 -7.93
N TRP A 258 -3.44 15.79 -7.54
CA TRP A 258 -4.24 14.57 -7.47
C TRP A 258 -5.34 14.69 -6.42
N ASP A 259 -6.55 14.28 -6.80
CA ASP A 259 -7.67 14.12 -5.88
C ASP A 259 -7.52 12.76 -5.17
N VAL A 260 -7.17 12.79 -3.88
CA VAL A 260 -7.03 11.60 -3.04
C VAL A 260 -8.17 11.44 -2.03
N SER A 261 -9.28 12.18 -2.20
CA SER A 261 -10.39 12.21 -1.23
C SER A 261 -11.09 10.87 -1.03
N ARG A 262 -10.98 9.95 -2.00
CA ARG A 262 -11.53 8.58 -1.94
C ARG A 262 -10.53 7.51 -1.54
N VAL A 263 -9.25 7.86 -1.48
CA VAL A 263 -8.20 6.90 -1.15
C VAL A 263 -8.29 6.61 0.34
N ASN A 264 -8.45 5.33 0.70
CA ASN A 264 -8.53 4.89 2.09
C ASN A 264 -7.31 4.07 2.54
N ASN A 265 -6.41 3.75 1.60
CA ASN A 265 -5.18 3.01 1.88
C ASN A 265 -3.95 3.73 1.28
N PHE A 266 -3.21 4.39 2.17
CA PHE A 266 -1.99 5.14 1.87
C PHE A 266 -0.72 4.40 2.28
N GLN A 267 -0.80 3.08 2.49
CA GLN A 267 0.28 2.34 3.10
C GLN A 267 1.52 2.37 2.20
N ASP A 268 2.65 2.77 2.77
CA ASP A 268 3.97 2.69 2.14
C ASP A 268 4.11 3.37 0.75
N ILE A 269 3.22 4.32 0.35
CA ILE A 269 3.20 4.84 -1.05
C ILE A 269 4.58 5.24 -1.54
N PHE A 270 5.33 6.04 -0.77
CA PHE A 270 6.67 6.51 -1.12
C PHE A 270 7.78 5.89 -0.27
N ASN A 271 7.53 4.76 0.39
CA ASN A 271 8.58 4.08 1.16
C ASN A 271 9.80 3.77 0.27
N ASP A 272 11.02 4.05 0.71
CA ASP A 272 12.26 3.87 -0.06
C ASP A 272 12.27 4.55 -1.44
N THR A 273 11.46 5.61 -1.64
CA THR A 273 11.46 6.39 -2.90
C THR A 273 12.56 7.44 -2.82
N LEU A 274 13.80 7.01 -3.01
CA LEU A 274 15.01 7.76 -2.64
C LEU A 274 15.11 9.17 -3.26
N SER A 275 14.69 9.33 -4.52
CA SER A 275 14.74 10.64 -5.21
C SER A 275 13.57 11.56 -4.89
N PHE A 276 12.54 11.06 -4.19
CA PHE A 276 11.31 11.79 -3.96
C PHE A 276 11.52 12.92 -2.95
N ASN A 277 11.35 14.17 -3.41
CA ASN A 277 11.48 15.38 -2.59
C ASN A 277 10.45 16.43 -3.00
N ARG A 278 9.17 16.02 -3.06
CA ARG A 278 8.05 16.89 -3.42
C ARG A 278 7.10 17.11 -2.26
N GLN A 279 6.34 18.20 -2.34
CA GLN A 279 5.29 18.54 -1.39
C GLN A 279 3.93 18.24 -2.02
N MET A 280 3.28 17.17 -1.55
CA MET A 280 2.05 16.62 -2.15
C MET A 280 0.80 17.39 -1.79
N CYS A 281 0.78 18.15 -0.70
CA CYS A 281 -0.36 18.99 -0.37
C CYS A 281 -1.71 18.26 -0.17
N TRP A 282 -1.70 16.93 -0.01
CA TRP A 282 -2.91 16.11 0.08
C TRP A 282 -3.62 16.29 1.42
N ASP A 283 -4.94 16.48 1.37
CA ASP A 283 -5.78 16.58 2.56
C ASP A 283 -6.16 15.19 3.07
N ILE A 284 -5.25 14.60 3.83
CA ILE A 284 -5.42 13.28 4.44
C ILE A 284 -5.81 13.46 5.92
N GLU A 285 -7.11 13.65 6.20
CA GLU A 285 -7.64 13.77 7.57
C GLU A 285 -7.19 12.61 8.52
N GLU A 286 -7.30 12.84 9.82
CA GLU A 286 -6.68 12.08 10.92
C GLU A 286 -7.17 10.63 11.09
N TYR A 287 -8.14 10.18 10.29
CA TYR A 287 -8.70 8.82 10.33
C TYR A 287 -7.88 7.78 9.55
N ALA A 288 -6.59 7.75 9.83
CA ALA A 288 -5.59 7.02 9.09
C ALA A 288 -5.50 5.53 9.44
N MET A 289 -6.43 4.70 8.96
CA MET A 289 -6.04 3.33 8.66
C MET A 289 -5.00 3.40 7.51
N GLY A 290 -3.80 2.85 7.69
CA GLY A 290 -2.85 2.67 6.59
C GLY A 290 -1.92 3.84 6.25
N LYS A 291 -1.61 4.78 7.16
CA LYS A 291 -0.49 5.76 6.93
C LYS A 291 0.89 5.21 7.28
N ASN A 292 0.98 3.97 7.74
CA ASN A 292 2.26 3.32 8.04
C ASN A 292 3.17 3.41 6.82
N GLY A 293 4.38 3.92 7.06
CA GLY A 293 5.45 3.94 6.08
C GLY A 293 5.28 4.86 4.87
N LEU A 294 4.29 5.77 4.86
CA LEU A 294 3.97 6.60 3.70
C LEU A 294 5.20 7.30 3.08
N LEU A 295 6.16 7.75 3.91
CA LEU A 295 7.37 8.46 3.51
C LEU A 295 8.65 7.89 4.14
N ILE A 296 8.68 6.61 4.58
CA ILE A 296 9.92 6.02 5.13
C ILE A 296 11.03 6.10 4.06
N ASP A 297 12.21 6.58 4.46
CA ASP A 297 13.37 6.71 3.59
C ASP A 297 13.11 7.48 2.27
N SER A 298 12.23 8.50 2.34
CA SER A 298 11.95 9.46 1.27
C SER A 298 11.99 10.90 1.80
N GLY A 299 12.34 11.87 0.94
CA GLY A 299 12.45 13.29 1.32
C GLY A 299 11.15 14.11 1.20
N GLY A 300 10.06 13.49 0.76
CA GLY A 300 8.79 14.17 0.47
C GLY A 300 8.03 14.68 1.68
N LYS A 301 6.99 15.48 1.41
CA LYS A 301 6.09 16.04 2.43
C LYS A 301 4.65 15.94 1.98
N ILE A 302 3.72 15.64 2.89
CA ILE A 302 2.30 15.59 2.53
C ILE A 302 1.59 16.93 2.74
N PHE A 303 1.91 17.71 3.77
CA PHE A 303 1.12 18.89 4.12
C PHE A 303 1.64 20.17 3.46
N CYS A 304 0.74 21.03 2.96
CA CYS A 304 1.05 22.36 2.39
C CYS A 304 1.38 23.44 3.44
N GLY A 305 1.96 23.14 4.60
CA GLY A 305 2.24 24.19 5.61
C GLY A 305 1.03 25.06 6.02
N ARG A 306 -0.22 24.56 5.88
CA ARG A 306 -1.35 25.13 6.59
C ARG A 306 -1.27 24.56 8.01
N THR A 307 -0.69 25.31 8.94
CA THR A 307 -0.99 25.10 10.36
C THR A 307 -2.50 25.08 10.48
N ARG A 308 -3.04 23.93 10.90
CA ARG A 308 -4.48 23.70 11.00
C ARG A 308 -5.10 24.86 11.80
N VAL A 309 -6.31 25.23 11.39
CA VAL A 309 -7.27 26.11 12.09
C VAL A 309 -7.52 25.72 13.57
N VAL A 310 -6.91 24.63 14.04
CA VAL A 310 -6.83 24.21 15.45
C VAL A 310 -6.26 25.31 16.36
N GLU A 311 -5.35 26.16 15.88
CA GLU A 311 -4.84 27.29 16.68
C GLU A 311 -5.94 28.33 16.97
N ALA A 312 -6.83 28.63 16.01
CA ALA A 312 -7.92 29.58 16.22
C ALA A 312 -8.95 29.07 17.24
N ASN A 313 -9.21 27.76 17.27
CA ASN A 313 -10.09 27.13 18.26
C ASN A 313 -9.40 26.97 19.62
N MET A 314 -8.08 26.78 19.68
CA MET A 314 -7.32 26.79 20.93
C MET A 314 -7.32 28.19 21.55
N TYR A 315 -7.13 29.26 20.76
CA TYR A 315 -7.25 30.64 21.23
C TYR A 315 -8.68 30.98 21.65
N ALA A 316 -9.71 30.51 20.92
CA ALA A 316 -11.11 30.66 21.33
C ALA A 316 -11.41 29.94 22.66
N TYR A 317 -10.83 28.75 22.87
CA TYR A 317 -10.91 28.01 24.13
C TYR A 317 -10.13 28.71 25.24
N MET A 318 -8.97 29.32 24.95
CA MET A 318 -8.21 30.17 25.88
C MET A 318 -8.96 31.46 26.23
N PHE A 319 -9.72 32.06 25.30
CA PHE A 319 -10.62 33.19 25.56
C PHE A 319 -11.82 32.78 26.43
N ALA A 320 -12.41 31.60 26.19
CA ALA A 320 -13.47 31.04 27.02
C ALA A 320 -12.96 30.72 28.44
N VAL A 321 -11.75 30.18 28.57
CA VAL A 321 -11.09 29.91 29.86
C VAL A 321 -10.68 31.20 30.57
N ALA A 322 -10.27 32.26 29.84
CA ALA A 322 -9.99 33.58 30.42
C ALA A 322 -11.26 34.24 31.01
N GLY A 323 -12.44 33.99 30.43
CA GLY A 323 -13.72 34.40 31.02
C GLY A 323 -14.05 33.69 32.34
N VAL A 324 -13.55 32.46 32.52
CA VAL A 324 -13.79 31.63 33.72
C VAL A 324 -12.75 31.87 34.83
N LEU A 325 -11.57 32.43 34.51
CA LEU A 325 -10.45 32.58 35.44
C LEU A 325 -10.26 33.95 36.10
N GLY A 326 -11.23 34.86 35.95
CA GLY A 326 -11.37 36.02 36.84
C GLY A 326 -10.20 37.01 36.84
N GLY A 327 -10.34 38.07 36.05
CA GLY A 327 -9.62 39.33 36.30
C GLY A 327 -9.26 40.10 35.03
N ILE A 328 -9.71 41.35 34.99
CA ILE A 328 -9.45 42.37 33.95
C ILE A 328 -7.94 42.47 33.59
N SER A 329 -7.03 42.12 34.52
CA SER A 329 -5.58 42.10 34.29
C SER A 329 -5.12 41.12 33.20
N PHE A 330 -5.74 39.96 33.02
CA PHE A 330 -5.30 38.99 32.01
C PHE A 330 -5.72 39.42 30.59
N ALA A 331 -6.91 40.01 30.47
CA ALA A 331 -7.38 40.62 29.22
C ALA A 331 -6.53 41.84 28.82
N LEU A 332 -6.06 42.63 29.80
CA LEU A 332 -5.16 43.76 29.56
C LEU A 332 -3.76 43.30 29.11
N ILE A 333 -3.23 42.21 29.66
CA ILE A 333 -1.95 41.63 29.22
C ILE A 333 -2.05 41.15 27.76
N ILE A 334 -3.14 40.46 27.40
CA ILE A 334 -3.38 40.05 26.00
C ILE A 334 -3.51 41.27 25.08
N LEU A 335 -4.23 42.32 25.49
CA LEU A 335 -4.35 43.57 24.72
C LEU A 335 -2.99 44.29 24.56
N GLN A 336 -2.13 44.25 25.57
CA GLN A 336 -0.81 44.88 25.54
C GLN A 336 0.17 44.14 24.64
N VAL A 337 0.11 42.81 24.62
CA VAL A 337 0.86 41.93 23.71
C VAL A 337 0.40 42.10 22.25
N VAL A 338 -0.92 42.23 22.03
CA VAL A 338 -1.49 42.53 20.70
C VAL A 338 -1.03 43.90 20.19
N LYS A 339 -0.94 44.89 21.08
CA LYS A 339 -0.55 46.27 20.74
C LYS A 339 0.95 46.45 20.53
N GLN A 340 1.80 45.75 21.29
CA GLN A 340 3.27 45.77 21.11
C GLN A 340 3.73 45.06 19.84
N ASN A 341 3.00 44.04 19.39
CA ASN A 341 3.33 43.28 18.17
C ASN A 341 2.59 43.76 16.90
N GLY A 342 1.85 44.87 16.96
CA GLY A 342 1.21 45.49 15.79
C GLY A 342 0.10 44.65 15.15
N LEU A 343 -0.53 43.73 15.89
CA LEU A 343 -1.59 42.86 15.38
C LEU A 343 -2.90 43.63 15.31
N THR A 344 -3.32 44.02 14.11
CA THR A 344 -4.67 44.56 13.88
C THR A 344 -5.70 43.43 13.75
N LYS A 345 -6.99 43.75 13.90
CA LYS A 345 -8.11 42.79 13.80
C LYS A 345 -8.11 41.97 12.48
N ASN A 346 -7.40 42.43 11.45
CA ASN A 346 -7.24 41.77 10.15
C ASN A 346 -5.83 41.16 9.93
N GLY A 347 -4.97 41.12 10.96
CA GLY A 347 -3.58 40.66 10.91
C GLY A 347 -3.30 39.34 11.64
N LEU A 348 -4.31 38.51 11.88
CA LEU A 348 -4.20 37.20 12.55
C LEU A 348 -3.53 36.10 11.69
N THR A 349 -2.88 36.46 10.58
CA THR A 349 -2.25 35.53 9.64
C THR A 349 -0.72 35.52 9.67
N LYS A 350 -0.09 36.31 10.55
CA LYS A 350 1.36 36.23 10.74
C LYS A 350 1.71 35.32 11.92
N ASN A 351 2.30 34.18 11.58
CA ASN A 351 2.95 33.23 12.47
C ASN A 351 3.86 33.94 13.47
N VAL A 352 3.42 34.03 14.71
CA VAL A 352 4.29 34.28 15.86
C VAL A 352 4.39 32.96 16.60
N LYS A 353 5.58 32.34 16.58
CA LYS A 353 5.85 31.20 17.46
C LYS A 353 5.71 31.68 18.91
N PHE A 354 4.78 31.11 19.65
CA PHE A 354 4.53 31.48 21.04
C PHE A 354 4.81 30.27 21.93
N ASP A 355 5.97 30.26 22.60
CA ASP A 355 6.20 29.38 23.74
C ASP A 355 5.64 30.11 24.99
N PRO A 356 4.61 29.58 25.66
CA PRO A 356 4.01 30.21 26.84
C PRO A 356 4.97 30.38 28.03
N PHE A 357 6.13 29.72 28.02
CA PHE A 357 7.09 29.69 29.13
C PHE A 357 8.39 30.45 28.88
N ASP A 358 8.65 30.89 27.64
CA ASP A 358 9.76 31.78 27.24
C ASP A 358 9.47 33.28 27.52
N MET A 359 8.33 33.61 28.12
CA MET A 359 8.06 34.97 28.55
C MET A 359 8.94 35.35 29.76
N PRO A 360 9.82 36.38 29.65
CA PRO A 360 10.77 36.74 30.70
C PRO A 360 10.14 37.22 32.02
N GLU A 361 8.82 37.47 32.04
CA GLU A 361 8.12 38.14 33.15
C GLU A 361 7.02 37.28 33.81
N ILE A 362 6.97 35.97 33.58
CA ILE A 362 6.05 35.10 34.34
C ILE A 362 6.72 34.68 35.65
N SER A 363 6.16 35.09 36.79
CA SER A 363 6.66 34.66 38.10
C SER A 363 6.59 33.13 38.24
N ILE A 364 7.53 32.56 39.00
CA ILE A 364 7.61 31.12 39.30
C ILE A 364 6.26 30.58 39.82
N ASP A 365 5.53 31.38 40.58
CA ASP A 365 4.21 31.02 41.11
C ASP A 365 3.12 30.91 40.04
N VAL A 366 3.20 31.71 38.98
CA VAL A 366 2.28 31.60 37.83
C VAL A 366 2.64 30.38 36.98
N LYS A 367 3.93 30.11 36.74
CA LYS A 367 4.38 28.87 36.08
C LYS A 367 3.89 27.63 36.82
N ARG A 368 4.03 27.60 38.15
CA ARG A 368 3.54 26.51 39.02
C ARG A 368 2.02 26.34 38.94
N LYS A 369 1.25 27.44 38.96
CA LYS A 369 -0.23 27.38 38.83
C LYS A 369 -0.70 26.90 37.45
N ILE A 370 0.02 27.25 36.40
CA ILE A 370 -0.25 26.75 35.04
C ILE A 370 0.02 25.24 34.99
N LEU A 371 1.18 24.79 35.48
CA LEU A 371 1.54 23.37 35.52
C LEU A 371 0.58 22.55 36.38
N GLN A 372 0.15 23.05 37.54
CA GLN A 372 -0.87 22.37 38.36
C GLN A 372 -2.25 22.23 37.69
N LYS A 373 -2.56 23.09 36.71
CA LYS A 373 -3.82 23.01 35.95
C LYS A 373 -3.71 22.15 34.69
N ILE A 374 -2.56 22.18 34.02
CA ILE A 374 -2.25 21.32 32.87
C ILE A 374 -2.09 19.87 33.34
N PHE A 375 -1.29 19.67 34.39
CA PHE A 375 -1.00 18.38 34.99
C PHE A 375 -1.91 18.15 36.20
N ARG A 376 -3.17 17.74 35.96
CA ARG A 376 -4.03 17.26 37.06
C ARG A 376 -3.47 15.92 37.58
N PRO A 377 -3.07 15.80 38.85
CA PRO A 377 -2.55 14.54 39.37
C PRO A 377 -3.66 13.49 39.42
N LYS A 378 -3.43 12.34 38.77
CA LYS A 378 -4.30 11.17 38.88
C LYS A 378 -3.84 10.27 40.03
N ILE A 379 -4.81 9.72 40.76
CA ILE A 379 -4.57 8.69 41.77
C ILE A 379 -4.41 7.37 41.01
N PHE A 380 -3.31 6.67 41.24
CA PHE A 380 -3.10 5.34 40.68
C PHE A 380 -4.23 4.39 41.15
N SER A 381 -5.09 3.93 40.23
CA SER A 381 -6.31 3.16 40.53
C SER A 381 -6.42 1.91 39.66
N ARG A 382 -7.13 0.87 40.14
CA ARG A 382 -7.28 -0.42 39.46
C ARG A 382 -8.09 -0.30 38.15
N SER A 383 -7.49 -0.62 37.00
CA SER A 383 -8.23 -0.97 35.79
C SER A 383 -8.87 -2.37 35.90
N LEU A 384 -10.19 -2.46 35.71
CA LEU A 384 -10.96 -3.71 35.67
C LEU A 384 -10.65 -4.56 34.42
N VAL A 385 -10.11 -3.93 33.36
CA VAL A 385 -9.95 -4.54 32.02
C VAL A 385 -8.80 -5.54 32.00
N LEU A 386 -7.70 -5.25 32.70
CA LEU A 386 -6.50 -6.11 32.77
C LEU A 386 -6.73 -7.39 33.59
N ASN A 387 -7.54 -7.32 34.65
CA ASN A 387 -7.91 -8.49 35.45
C ASN A 387 -8.71 -9.53 34.66
N ASN A 388 -9.51 -9.11 33.69
CA ASN A 388 -10.28 -10.02 32.83
C ASN A 388 -9.39 -10.69 31.77
N LYS A 389 -8.46 -9.96 31.14
CA LYS A 389 -7.51 -10.57 30.18
C LYS A 389 -6.58 -11.60 30.85
N MET A 390 -6.13 -11.33 32.09
CA MET A 390 -5.33 -12.29 32.88
C MET A 390 -6.13 -13.50 33.37
N LYS A 391 -7.42 -13.33 33.73
CA LYS A 391 -8.31 -14.47 34.09
C LYS A 391 -8.61 -15.40 32.92
N HIS A 392 -8.46 -14.93 31.68
CA HIS A 392 -8.81 -15.67 30.47
C HIS A 392 -7.61 -16.08 29.59
N GLY A 393 -6.37 -15.85 30.03
CA GLY A 393 -5.17 -16.37 29.36
C GLY A 393 -4.91 -15.82 27.96
N LEU A 394 -5.39 -14.61 27.65
CA LEU A 394 -5.19 -13.97 26.34
C LEU A 394 -3.82 -13.27 26.27
N ALA A 395 -3.15 -13.36 25.12
CA ALA A 395 -1.87 -12.70 24.87
C ALA A 395 -2.04 -11.17 24.85
N ILE A 396 -1.11 -10.46 25.50
CA ILE A 396 -1.04 -9.00 25.57
C ILE A 396 -0.11 -8.53 24.45
N SER A 397 -0.57 -7.62 23.59
CA SER A 397 0.24 -7.08 22.48
C SER A 397 1.21 -5.99 22.98
N PRO A 398 2.28 -5.64 22.24
CA PRO A 398 3.14 -4.51 22.58
C PRO A 398 2.40 -3.16 22.66
N ASP A 399 1.27 -3.04 21.97
CA ASP A 399 0.40 -1.86 21.97
C ASP A 399 -0.51 -1.77 23.22
N ASP A 400 -0.58 -2.83 24.03
CA ASP A 400 -1.31 -2.84 25.32
C ASP A 400 -0.42 -2.39 26.51
N MET A 401 0.82 -1.95 26.25
CA MET A 401 1.86 -1.69 27.26
C MET A 401 1.87 -0.23 27.73
N ASP A 402 0.72 0.27 28.21
CA ASP A 402 0.61 1.62 28.79
C ASP A 402 1.33 1.72 30.16
N CYS A 403 1.56 2.94 30.68
CA CYS A 403 2.19 3.17 32.00
C CYS A 403 1.51 2.38 33.16
N GLU A 404 0.30 1.88 32.95
CA GLU A 404 -0.44 0.98 33.83
C GLU A 404 0.16 -0.44 33.90
N PHE A 405 0.71 -0.97 32.79
CA PHE A 405 1.43 -2.24 32.75
C PHE A 405 2.79 -2.16 33.47
N LEU A 406 3.55 -1.08 33.23
CA LEU A 406 4.85 -0.86 33.88
C LEU A 406 4.71 -0.80 35.42
N ALA A 407 3.64 -0.18 35.92
CA ALA A 407 3.42 -0.02 37.36
C ALA A 407 2.94 -1.29 38.11
N THR A 408 2.59 -2.37 37.41
CA THR A 408 2.25 -3.67 38.05
C THR A 408 3.49 -4.48 38.48
N ASN A 409 4.68 -4.13 37.98
CA ASN A 409 5.95 -4.69 38.43
C ASN A 409 6.55 -3.83 39.55
N SER A 410 6.67 -4.39 40.76
CA SER A 410 6.94 -3.71 42.03
C SER A 410 8.35 -3.09 42.22
N ASN A 411 9.05 -2.69 41.15
CA ASN A 411 10.44 -2.21 41.20
C ASN A 411 10.69 -0.79 40.69
N PHE A 412 9.66 -0.01 40.33
CA PHE A 412 9.85 1.36 39.85
C PHE A 412 10.05 2.35 41.00
N LYS A 413 11.26 2.93 41.08
CA LYS A 413 11.62 4.00 41.99
C LYS A 413 11.56 5.34 41.26
N CYS A 414 10.91 6.34 41.86
CA CYS A 414 11.04 7.72 41.42
C CYS A 414 12.52 8.09 41.49
N ILE A 415 13.13 8.41 40.36
CA ILE A 415 14.59 8.64 40.31
C ILE A 415 15.00 9.95 40.99
N VAL A 416 14.06 10.86 41.23
CA VAL A 416 14.31 12.14 41.91
C VAL A 416 14.44 11.94 43.42
N CYS A 417 13.57 11.13 44.04
CA CYS A 417 13.61 10.88 45.49
C CYS A 417 14.15 9.48 45.88
N LEU A 418 14.41 8.64 44.88
CA LEU A 418 14.84 7.23 44.98
C LEU A 418 13.88 6.32 45.77
N GLN A 419 12.66 6.78 46.06
CA GLN A 419 11.62 6.00 46.72
C GLN A 419 10.74 5.26 45.71
N PRO A 420 10.23 4.07 46.05
CA PRO A 420 9.28 3.34 45.20
C PRO A 420 8.01 4.15 44.98
N CYS A 421 7.51 4.19 43.75
CA CYS A 421 6.20 4.74 43.43
C CYS A 421 5.12 3.69 43.76
N ARG A 422 4.26 3.97 44.74
CA ARG A 422 3.27 3.01 45.25
C ARG A 422 1.87 3.25 44.71
N TYR A 423 1.03 2.24 44.82
CA TYR A 423 -0.39 2.35 44.52
C TYR A 423 -1.06 3.46 45.35
N GLY A 424 -1.94 4.24 44.73
CA GLY A 424 -2.61 5.39 45.34
C GLY A 424 -1.80 6.69 45.35
N GLU A 425 -0.53 6.68 44.94
CA GLU A 425 0.31 7.89 44.87
C GLU A 425 0.11 8.65 43.55
N LYS A 426 0.41 9.96 43.59
CA LYS A 426 0.39 10.84 42.42
C LYS A 426 1.70 10.67 41.65
N VAL A 427 1.63 10.16 40.44
CA VAL A 427 2.80 9.90 39.58
C VAL A 427 2.64 10.53 38.20
N LEU A 428 3.76 10.78 37.54
CA LEU A 428 3.85 11.34 36.19
C LEU A 428 4.77 10.46 35.34
N CYS A 429 4.33 10.07 34.15
CA CYS A 429 5.00 9.14 33.24
C CYS A 429 5.08 9.77 31.84
N SER A 430 6.29 9.99 31.32
CA SER A 430 6.47 10.56 29.98
C SER A 430 6.15 9.53 28.90
N ASN A 431 5.39 9.91 27.88
CA ASN A 431 5.15 9.10 26.68
C ASN A 431 6.32 9.13 25.69
N VAL A 432 7.27 10.06 25.86
CA VAL A 432 8.46 10.19 25.01
C VAL A 432 9.58 9.26 25.48
N CYS A 433 9.74 9.10 26.80
CA CYS A 433 10.88 8.36 27.37
C CYS A 433 10.52 7.33 28.44
N SER A 434 9.23 7.20 28.77
CA SER A 434 8.71 6.22 29.73
C SER A 434 9.32 6.29 31.13
N HIS A 435 10.00 7.40 31.49
CA HIS A 435 10.46 7.65 32.85
C HIS A 435 9.32 8.08 33.77
N ILE A 436 9.32 7.55 35.00
CA ILE A 436 8.26 7.73 35.99
C ILE A 436 8.79 8.52 37.19
N PHE A 437 7.99 9.47 37.66
CA PHE A 437 8.29 10.33 38.80
C PHE A 437 7.11 10.46 39.74
N HIS A 438 7.35 10.69 41.03
CA HIS A 438 6.33 11.28 41.90
C HIS A 438 6.00 12.69 41.39
N TYR A 439 4.72 13.00 41.31
CA TYR A 439 4.24 14.29 40.82
C TYR A 439 4.89 15.46 41.57
N ASP A 440 4.92 15.39 42.90
CA ASP A 440 5.50 16.44 43.73
C ASP A 440 7.03 16.53 43.60
N CYS A 441 7.70 15.44 43.20
CA CYS A 441 9.15 15.45 42.99
C CYS A 441 9.55 16.06 41.64
N ILE A 442 8.72 15.93 40.61
CA ILE A 442 9.05 16.37 39.25
C ILE A 442 8.55 17.78 38.93
N ILE A 443 7.49 18.26 39.58
CA ILE A 443 6.86 19.54 39.24
C ILE A 443 7.81 20.72 39.44
N ASP A 444 8.56 20.79 40.54
CA ASP A 444 9.50 21.91 40.74
C ASP A 444 10.67 21.86 39.73
N TRP A 445 11.08 20.66 39.30
CA TRP A 445 12.04 20.51 38.21
C TRP A 445 11.47 21.04 36.89
N LEU A 446 10.23 20.67 36.56
CA LEU A 446 9.55 21.11 35.33
C LEU A 446 9.23 22.62 35.29
N VAL A 447 9.08 23.26 36.46
CA VAL A 447 8.94 24.71 36.59
C VAL A 447 10.23 25.43 36.15
N GLN A 448 11.38 24.81 36.39
CA GLN A 448 12.71 25.41 36.17
C GLN A 448 13.39 24.91 34.88
N ASN A 449 13.10 23.67 34.49
CA ASN A 449 13.76 22.95 33.42
C ASN A 449 12.67 22.24 32.59
N ASN A 450 12.65 22.46 31.28
CA ASN A 450 11.64 21.88 30.38
C ASN A 450 11.98 20.47 29.88
N THR A 451 12.94 19.80 30.51
CA THR A 451 13.51 18.51 30.10
C THR A 451 13.35 17.45 31.16
N CYS A 452 13.44 16.19 30.74
CA CYS A 452 13.47 15.07 31.68
C CYS A 452 14.77 15.11 32.50
N PRO A 453 14.73 14.88 33.82
CA PRO A 453 15.94 14.78 34.64
C PRO A 453 16.85 13.59 34.27
N VAL A 454 16.33 12.63 33.50
CA VAL A 454 17.00 11.35 33.20
C VAL A 454 17.50 11.27 31.77
N CYS A 455 16.79 11.89 30.81
CA CYS A 455 17.21 11.99 29.42
C CYS A 455 17.17 13.42 28.91
N PRO A 456 17.98 13.78 27.89
CA PRO A 456 17.90 15.09 27.23
C PRO A 456 16.64 15.29 26.38
N CYS A 457 15.61 14.46 26.60
CA CYS A 457 14.32 14.52 25.95
C CYS A 457 13.52 15.72 26.50
N SER A 458 12.95 16.52 25.59
CA SER A 458 12.01 17.58 25.97
C SER A 458 10.76 16.95 26.59
N MET A 459 10.29 17.50 27.71
CA MET A 459 9.03 17.08 28.33
C MET A 459 7.82 17.80 27.73
N TYR A 460 8.06 18.68 26.76
CA TYR A 460 7.04 19.34 25.96
C TYR A 460 7.34 19.05 24.48
N THR A 461 6.39 18.43 23.78
CA THR A 461 6.42 18.34 22.32
C THR A 461 5.08 18.85 21.78
N ASP A 462 5.13 19.62 20.68
CA ASP A 462 4.00 20.39 20.15
C ASP A 462 2.77 19.55 19.76
N ASP A 463 2.92 18.23 19.61
CA ASP A 463 1.83 17.29 19.26
C ASP A 463 1.39 16.36 20.40
N GLN A 464 1.99 16.45 21.59
CA GLN A 464 1.59 15.60 22.73
C GLN A 464 1.53 16.40 24.03
N ILE A 465 0.41 17.11 24.22
CA ILE A 465 -0.10 17.34 25.58
C ILE A 465 -0.28 15.95 26.19
N PHE A 466 0.47 15.63 27.25
CA PHE A 466 0.39 14.37 28.00
C PHE A 466 -1.04 13.82 27.97
N GLN A 467 -1.24 12.64 27.36
CA GLN A 467 -2.43 11.84 27.64
C GLN A 467 -2.30 11.35 29.08
N GLY A 468 -2.76 12.15 30.04
CA GLY A 468 -3.25 11.59 31.27
C GLY A 468 -4.48 10.76 30.92
N VAL A 469 -4.31 9.46 30.64
CA VAL A 469 -5.33 8.44 30.29
C VAL A 469 -6.76 8.84 30.69
N MET A 470 -7.52 9.46 29.78
CA MET A 470 -8.96 9.70 29.93
C MET A 470 -9.69 8.47 29.42
N LEU A 471 -10.13 7.58 30.33
CA LEU A 471 -11.26 6.72 30.03
C LEU A 471 -12.52 7.44 30.51
N HIS A 472 -13.25 8.04 29.57
CA HIS A 472 -14.68 8.30 29.75
C HIS A 472 -15.41 6.96 29.52
N PHE A 473 -16.12 6.46 30.53
CA PHE A 473 -17.26 5.56 30.29
C PHE A 473 -18.53 6.41 30.25
N PRO A 474 -19.41 6.24 29.25
CA PRO A 474 -20.73 6.84 29.28
C PRO A 474 -21.58 6.21 30.41
N GLU A 475 -22.40 7.04 31.03
CA GLU A 475 -23.38 6.68 32.05
C GLU A 475 -24.18 5.43 31.67
N LEU A 476 -23.99 4.31 32.38
CA LEU A 476 -25.01 3.27 32.50
C LEU A 476 -24.81 2.50 33.82
N LEU A 477 -25.89 2.49 34.61
CA LEU A 477 -26.16 1.66 35.80
C LEU A 477 -25.62 2.16 37.15
N GLN A 478 -26.18 3.29 37.60
CA GLN A 478 -26.70 3.32 38.97
C GLN A 478 -27.92 2.39 39.02
N ASN A 479 -27.82 1.27 39.73
CA ASN A 479 -28.79 0.85 40.75
C ASN A 479 -28.47 -0.56 41.29
N ASN A 480 -28.67 -0.68 42.60
CA ASN A 480 -28.62 -1.86 43.47
C ASN A 480 -27.20 -2.21 43.96
N GLN A 481 -26.76 -1.71 45.12
CA GLN A 481 -27.11 -2.18 46.47
C GLN A 481 -27.16 -3.72 46.57
N ASP A 482 -26.07 -4.31 47.08
CA ASP A 482 -26.02 -5.19 48.26
C ASP A 482 -24.71 -6.04 48.23
N ILE A 483 -23.82 -5.93 49.25
CA ILE A 483 -23.50 -6.97 50.28
C ILE A 483 -22.73 -8.17 49.66
N ILE A 484 -21.56 -8.69 50.07
CA ILE A 484 -20.60 -8.64 51.21
C ILE A 484 -19.28 -9.29 50.73
N PRO A 485 -18.14 -9.11 51.42
CA PRO A 485 -16.80 -9.64 51.05
C PRO A 485 -16.61 -11.16 51.16
N LEU A 486 -15.79 -11.71 50.25
CA LEU A 486 -14.73 -12.70 50.49
C LEU A 486 -13.71 -12.69 49.34
#